data_AF-A0A0B1U6C3-F1
#
_entry.id   AF-A0A0B1U6C3-F1
#
_cell.length_a   1.000
_cell.length_b   1.000
_cell.length_c   1.000
_cell.angle_alpha   90.00
_cell.angle_beta   90.00
_cell.angle_gamma   90.00
#
_symmetry.space_group_name_H-M   'P 1'
#
loop_
_entity.id
_entity.type
_entity.pdbx_description
1 polymer ?
#
loop_
_entity_poly.entity_id
_entity_poly.type
_entity_poly.pdbx_seq_one_letter_code
_entity_poly.pdbx_strand_id
1 'polypeptide(L)'
;MPSPLEWLRHRCNPLHVFCRLKDLGFSEAVARRSCAVWEWFYTRPRVALVALVTAMVLFSCQSARAGHDHLEKFYQGIWCAEAGGVLETRPRDGLRVDCETATHAVEFDFASKWAESIGQSLAYAGATGKRAGIVLILEQPGDIRFLDKLRFTIAASGLPIDVWVMGAGVEVGDGR
;
A
#
# COMPACT_ATOMS: atom_id res chain seq x y z
N MET A 1 7.88 0.55 56.72
CA MET A 1 7.39 1.21 55.49
C MET A 1 6.64 0.15 54.69
N PRO A 2 5.45 0.44 54.14
CA PRO A 2 4.73 -0.54 53.33
C PRO A 2 5.59 -0.95 52.14
N SER A 3 5.48 -2.20 51.71
CA SER A 3 6.13 -2.64 50.49
C SER A 3 5.63 -1.83 49.29
N PRO A 4 6.41 -1.69 48.19
CA PRO A 4 5.96 -0.99 46.99
C PRO A 4 4.61 -1.50 46.47
N LEU A 5 4.34 -2.80 46.59
CA LEU A 5 3.09 -3.42 46.19
C LEU A 5 1.91 -3.01 47.08
N GLU A 6 2.10 -2.99 48.40
CA GLU A 6 1.06 -2.56 49.36
C GLU A 6 0.74 -1.08 49.19
N TRP A 7 1.77 -0.25 48.96
CA TRP A 7 1.59 1.16 48.65
C TRP A 7 0.78 1.37 47.36
N LEU A 8 1.10 0.63 46.29
CA LEU A 8 0.37 0.64 45.02
C LEU A 8 -1.09 0.19 45.20
N ARG A 9 -1.30 -0.94 45.90
CA ARG A 9 -2.64 -1.49 46.17
C ARG A 9 -3.50 -0.51 46.96
N HIS A 10 -2.92 0.16 47.94
CA HIS A 10 -3.59 1.20 48.71
C HIS A 10 -3.93 2.41 47.85
N ARG A 11 -3.00 2.87 47.00
CA ARG A 11 -3.20 4.04 46.12
C ARG A 11 -4.25 3.76 45.05
N CYS A 12 -4.28 2.56 44.49
CA CYS A 12 -5.20 2.12 43.45
C CYS A 12 -6.56 1.63 43.97
N ASN A 13 -6.77 1.62 45.29
CA ASN A 13 -8.05 1.28 45.89
C ASN A 13 -9.16 2.23 45.36
N PRO A 14 -10.34 1.72 44.95
CA PRO A 14 -11.45 2.53 44.43
C PRO A 14 -11.85 3.72 45.32
N LEU A 15 -11.74 3.59 46.66
CA LEU A 15 -12.01 4.67 47.61
C LEU A 15 -11.02 5.84 47.43
N HIS A 16 -9.73 5.55 47.30
CA HIS A 16 -8.72 6.59 47.10
C HIS A 16 -8.72 7.15 45.67
N VAL A 17 -9.16 6.38 44.69
CA VAL A 17 -9.42 6.90 43.34
C VAL A 17 -10.58 7.88 43.37
N PHE A 18 -11.66 7.58 44.09
CA PHE A 18 -12.80 8.47 44.26
C PHE A 18 -12.40 9.80 44.90
N CYS A 19 -11.68 9.74 46.03
CA CYS A 19 -11.21 10.96 46.72
C CYS A 19 -10.36 11.84 45.78
N ARG A 20 -9.45 11.24 45.00
CA ARG A 20 -8.64 12.02 44.05
C ARG A 20 -9.45 12.64 42.93
N LEU A 21 -10.47 11.96 42.40
CA LEU A 21 -11.36 12.56 41.40
C LEU A 21 -12.14 13.74 42.00
N LYS A 22 -12.53 13.64 43.27
CA LYS A 22 -13.14 14.77 44.00
C LYS A 22 -12.15 15.93 44.18
N ASP A 23 -10.91 15.65 44.55
CA ASP A 23 -9.84 16.65 44.70
C ASP A 23 -9.52 17.35 43.35
N LEU A 24 -9.67 16.63 42.23
CA LEU A 24 -9.53 17.16 40.88
C LEU A 24 -10.76 17.96 40.39
N GLY A 25 -11.78 18.15 41.23
CA GLY A 25 -12.95 18.97 40.92
C GLY A 25 -14.05 18.25 40.14
N PHE A 26 -13.99 16.92 39.97
CA PHE A 26 -15.06 16.19 39.29
C PHE A 26 -16.35 16.17 40.13
N SER A 27 -17.49 16.24 39.43
CA SER A 27 -18.80 16.08 40.05
C SER A 27 -18.94 14.69 40.65
N GLU A 28 -19.75 14.56 41.71
CA GLU A 28 -19.92 13.29 42.39
C GLU A 28 -20.44 12.19 41.45
N ALA A 29 -21.35 12.54 40.55
CA ALA A 29 -21.89 11.61 39.55
C ALA A 29 -20.83 11.11 38.55
N VAL A 30 -19.84 11.93 38.20
CA VAL A 30 -18.71 11.52 37.34
C VAL A 30 -17.73 10.67 38.14
N ALA A 31 -17.34 11.11 39.33
CA ALA A 31 -16.41 10.38 40.19
C ALA A 31 -16.93 8.96 40.52
N ARG A 32 -18.21 8.81 40.86
CA ARG A 32 -18.83 7.49 41.11
C ARG A 32 -18.82 6.59 39.88
N ARG A 33 -19.17 7.13 38.70
CA ARG A 33 -19.16 6.37 37.44
C ARG A 33 -17.75 5.90 37.05
N SER A 34 -16.76 6.79 37.14
CA SER A 34 -15.36 6.46 36.88
C SER A 34 -14.81 5.43 37.87
N CYS A 35 -15.16 5.52 39.16
CA CYS A 35 -14.75 4.54 40.17
C CYS A 35 -15.39 3.17 39.96
N ALA A 36 -16.66 3.08 39.54
CA ALA A 36 -17.31 1.81 39.23
C ALA A 36 -16.62 1.09 38.05
N VAL A 37 -16.25 1.86 37.01
CA VAL A 37 -15.47 1.33 35.87
C VAL A 37 -14.09 0.88 36.36
N TRP A 38 -13.40 1.70 37.16
CA TRP A 38 -12.10 1.36 37.74
C TRP A 38 -12.14 0.09 38.61
N GLU A 39 -13.15 -0.04 39.47
CA GLU A 39 -13.34 -1.21 40.34
C GLU A 39 -13.52 -2.49 39.53
N TRP A 40 -14.26 -2.41 38.42
CA TRP A 40 -14.43 -3.54 37.49
C TRP A 40 -13.10 -4.00 36.90
N PHE A 41 -12.23 -3.07 36.47
CA PHE A 41 -10.90 -3.39 35.98
C PHE A 41 -9.95 -3.88 37.08
N TYR A 42 -9.98 -3.24 38.26
CA TYR A 42 -9.11 -3.53 39.40
C TYR A 42 -9.41 -4.90 40.03
N THR A 43 -10.67 -5.30 40.10
CA THR A 43 -11.09 -6.59 40.69
C THR A 43 -11.02 -7.77 39.72
N ARG A 44 -10.89 -7.51 38.40
CA ARG A 44 -10.90 -8.54 37.35
C ARG A 44 -9.63 -8.46 36.49
N PRO A 45 -8.44 -8.80 37.04
CA PRO A 45 -7.17 -8.68 36.31
C PRO A 45 -7.13 -9.53 35.03
N ARG A 46 -7.87 -10.65 35.00
CA ARG A 46 -8.03 -11.48 33.80
C ARG A 46 -8.75 -10.76 32.66
N VAL A 47 -9.77 -9.95 32.97
CA VAL A 47 -10.52 -9.21 31.94
C VAL A 47 -9.70 -8.04 31.41
N ALA A 48 -8.97 -7.35 32.29
CA ALA A 48 -8.02 -6.31 31.88
C ALA A 48 -6.89 -6.89 31.00
N LEU A 49 -6.35 -8.06 31.35
CA LEU A 49 -5.33 -8.75 30.56
C LEU A 49 -5.88 -9.19 29.19
N VAL A 50 -7.07 -9.79 29.14
CA VAL A 50 -7.72 -10.17 27.87
C VAL A 50 -7.95 -8.94 26.99
N ALA A 51 -8.49 -7.85 27.54
CA ALA A 51 -8.69 -6.62 26.79
C ALA A 51 -7.37 -6.03 26.23
N LEU A 52 -6.30 -6.06 27.03
CA LEU A 52 -4.98 -5.57 26.62
C LEU A 52 -4.34 -6.44 25.53
N VAL A 53 -4.44 -7.77 25.66
CA VAL A 53 -3.97 -8.71 24.63
C VAL A 53 -4.78 -8.56 23.34
N THR A 54 -6.11 -8.44 23.43
CA THR A 54 -6.96 -8.19 22.26
C THR A 54 -6.59 -6.88 21.57
N ALA A 55 -6.35 -5.80 22.32
CA ALA A 55 -5.91 -4.53 21.75
C ALA A 55 -4.53 -4.64 21.05
N MET A 56 -3.58 -5.36 21.64
CA MET A 56 -2.27 -5.62 21.01
C MET A 56 -2.39 -6.43 19.72
N VAL A 57 -3.23 -7.48 19.69
CA VAL A 57 -3.49 -8.28 18.48
C VAL A 57 -4.12 -7.42 17.37
N LEU A 58 -5.12 -6.58 17.71
CA LEU A 58 -5.76 -5.69 16.75
C LEU A 58 -4.78 -4.63 16.20
N PHE A 59 -3.88 -4.11 17.04
CA PHE A 59 -2.87 -3.14 16.61
C PHE A 59 -1.78 -3.75 15.73
N SER A 60 -1.50 -5.05 15.89
CA SER A 60 -0.49 -5.78 15.13
C SER A 60 -0.89 -6.08 13.68
N CYS A 61 -2.15 -5.83 13.30
CA CYS A 61 -2.67 -6.08 11.95
C CYS A 61 -2.47 -4.90 10.97
N GLN A 62 -1.71 -3.87 11.33
CA GLN A 62 -1.52 -2.68 10.49
C GLN A 62 -0.40 -2.82 9.42
N SER A 63 0.24 -3.98 9.33
CA SER A 63 1.45 -4.14 8.50
C SER A 63 1.18 -4.91 7.21
N ALA A 64 0.57 -4.23 6.24
CA ALA A 64 0.85 -4.32 4.79
C ALA A 64 -0.17 -3.46 4.03
N ARG A 65 0.23 -2.26 3.58
CA ARG A 65 -0.48 -1.61 2.48
C ARG A 65 -0.12 -2.39 1.21
N ALA A 66 -0.94 -3.37 0.86
CA ALA A 66 -0.78 -4.20 -0.34
C ALA A 66 -1.41 -3.55 -1.59
N GLY A 67 -1.39 -2.22 -1.69
CA GLY A 67 -1.97 -1.46 -2.80
C GLY A 67 -0.91 -0.68 -3.56
N HIS A 68 -1.19 -0.39 -4.83
CA HIS A 68 -0.35 0.47 -5.66
C HIS A 68 -0.28 1.90 -5.10
N ASP A 69 0.87 2.56 -5.29
CA ASP A 69 1.08 3.94 -4.86
C ASP A 69 0.18 4.89 -5.67
N HIS A 70 0.06 4.62 -6.97
CA HIS A 70 -0.84 5.33 -7.88
C HIS A 70 -1.60 4.36 -8.78
N LEU A 71 -2.69 4.83 -9.40
CA LEU A 71 -3.39 4.06 -10.44
C LEU A 71 -2.57 4.08 -11.73
N GLU A 72 -2.69 3.03 -12.55
CA GLU A 72 -2.04 2.92 -13.87
C GLU A 72 -2.26 4.17 -14.76
N LYS A 73 -3.47 4.75 -14.73
CA LYS A 73 -3.83 5.99 -15.45
C LYS A 73 -2.95 7.19 -15.10
N PHE A 74 -2.45 7.27 -13.87
CA PHE A 74 -1.54 8.32 -13.45
C PHE A 74 -0.22 8.24 -14.23
N TYR A 75 0.34 7.04 -14.30
CA TYR A 75 1.59 6.74 -14.99
C TYR A 75 1.45 6.91 -16.51
N GLN A 76 0.37 6.37 -17.09
CA GLN A 76 0.01 6.56 -18.50
C GLN A 76 -0.04 8.04 -18.88
N GLY A 77 -0.73 8.86 -18.07
CA GLY A 77 -0.89 10.29 -18.34
C GLY A 77 0.43 11.05 -18.41
N ILE A 78 1.36 10.76 -17.51
CA ILE A 78 2.67 11.43 -17.45
C ILE A 78 3.52 11.01 -18.66
N TRP A 79 3.76 9.71 -18.81
CA TRP A 79 4.68 9.21 -19.82
C TRP A 79 4.16 9.47 -21.24
N CYS A 80 2.86 9.28 -21.48
CA CYS A 80 2.30 9.49 -22.81
C CYS A 80 2.36 10.96 -23.25
N ALA A 81 2.14 11.89 -22.32
CA ALA A 81 2.27 13.31 -22.61
C ALA A 81 3.72 13.68 -22.94
N GLU A 82 4.70 13.18 -22.17
CA GLU A 82 6.13 13.38 -22.42
C GLU A 82 6.59 12.79 -23.76
N ALA A 83 6.05 11.62 -24.12
CA ALA A 83 6.31 10.95 -25.39
C ALA A 83 5.57 11.56 -26.60
N GLY A 84 4.76 12.61 -26.39
CA GLY A 84 3.96 13.24 -27.43
C GLY A 84 2.90 12.32 -28.04
N GLY A 85 2.37 11.39 -27.23
CA GLY A 85 1.39 10.39 -27.64
C GLY A 85 -0.06 10.80 -27.38
N VAL A 86 -0.97 9.91 -27.79
CA VAL A 86 -2.42 10.01 -27.56
C VAL A 86 -2.87 8.82 -26.71
N LEU A 87 -3.59 9.10 -25.63
CA LEU A 87 -4.05 8.10 -24.67
C LEU A 87 -5.30 7.33 -25.15
N GLU A 88 -5.41 6.08 -24.70
CA GLU A 88 -6.61 5.22 -24.78
C GLU A 88 -7.25 5.14 -26.19
N THR A 89 -6.44 5.05 -27.23
CA THR A 89 -6.90 4.94 -28.62
C THR A 89 -7.48 3.55 -28.90
N ARG A 90 -8.37 3.45 -29.89
CA ARG A 90 -9.05 2.19 -30.26
C ARG A 90 -8.87 1.91 -31.75
N PRO A 91 -7.76 1.27 -32.16
CA PRO A 91 -7.48 1.00 -33.57
C PRO A 91 -8.39 -0.10 -34.16
N ARG A 92 -9.00 -0.94 -33.31
CA ARG A 92 -9.93 -2.01 -33.68
C ARG A 92 -10.89 -2.27 -32.52
N ASP A 93 -12.10 -2.73 -32.82
CA ASP A 93 -13.05 -3.21 -31.81
C ASP A 93 -12.41 -4.24 -30.88
N GLY A 94 -12.59 -4.03 -29.57
CA GLY A 94 -12.04 -4.89 -28.53
C GLY A 94 -10.57 -4.64 -28.18
N LEU A 95 -9.88 -3.73 -28.86
CA LEU A 95 -8.52 -3.31 -28.51
C LEU A 95 -8.49 -1.83 -28.10
N ARG A 96 -7.85 -1.56 -26.96
CA ARG A 96 -7.57 -0.21 -26.48
C ARG A 96 -6.08 -0.13 -26.20
N VAL A 97 -5.38 0.70 -26.95
CA VAL A 97 -3.96 0.97 -26.72
C VAL A 97 -3.85 2.05 -25.65
N ASP A 98 -3.04 1.84 -24.62
CA ASP A 98 -2.90 2.79 -23.53
C ASP A 98 -2.30 4.11 -23.98
N CYS A 99 -1.24 4.06 -24.80
CA CYS A 99 -0.65 5.24 -25.42
C CYS A 99 -0.16 4.94 -26.84
N GLU A 100 -0.57 5.75 -27.80
CA GLU A 100 -0.05 5.72 -29.17
C GLU A 100 0.81 6.95 -29.46
N THR A 101 2.09 6.72 -29.78
CA THR A 101 3.01 7.77 -30.26
C THR A 101 3.08 7.76 -31.79
N ALA A 102 3.94 8.61 -32.38
CA ALA A 102 4.19 8.57 -33.81
C ALA A 102 4.74 7.20 -34.30
N THR A 103 5.44 6.46 -33.43
CA THR A 103 6.20 5.26 -33.80
C THR A 103 5.80 4.01 -33.04
N HIS A 104 5.10 4.14 -31.91
CA HIS A 104 4.78 3.01 -31.03
C HIS A 104 3.30 2.94 -30.66
N ALA A 105 2.84 1.72 -30.44
CA ALA A 105 1.65 1.40 -29.67
C ALA A 105 2.12 0.78 -28.35
N VAL A 106 1.88 1.49 -27.26
CA VAL A 106 2.50 1.22 -25.95
C VAL A 106 1.46 0.69 -24.98
N GLU A 107 1.78 -0.42 -24.32
CA GLU A 107 1.03 -0.94 -23.17
C GLU A 107 1.68 -0.50 -21.86
N PHE A 108 0.86 -0.19 -20.86
CA PHE A 108 1.31 0.05 -19.49
C PHE A 108 0.83 -1.06 -18.57
N ASP A 109 1.73 -1.56 -17.73
CA ASP A 109 1.37 -2.55 -16.72
C ASP A 109 2.27 -2.43 -15.50
N PHE A 110 1.74 -2.79 -14.34
CA PHE A 110 2.55 -2.97 -13.14
C PHE A 110 3.47 -4.18 -13.27
N ALA A 111 4.62 -4.12 -12.61
CA ALA A 111 5.67 -5.13 -12.68
C ALA A 111 5.18 -6.59 -12.57
N SER A 112 4.21 -6.85 -11.70
CA SER A 112 3.66 -8.20 -11.50
C SER A 112 2.96 -8.78 -12.74
N LYS A 113 2.52 -7.93 -13.68
CA LYS A 113 1.83 -8.28 -14.93
C LYS A 113 2.74 -8.22 -16.18
N TRP A 114 4.05 -8.31 -15.97
CA TRP A 114 5.02 -8.25 -17.07
C TRP A 114 4.72 -9.26 -18.20
N ALA A 115 4.14 -10.43 -17.90
CA ALA A 115 3.88 -11.46 -18.91
C ALA A 115 2.70 -11.09 -19.81
N GLU A 116 1.62 -10.55 -19.23
CA GLU A 116 0.44 -10.08 -19.95
C GLU A 116 0.78 -8.93 -20.91
N SER A 117 1.65 -8.00 -20.47
CA SER A 117 2.07 -6.84 -21.27
C SER A 117 2.75 -7.20 -22.59
N ILE A 118 3.38 -8.37 -22.69
CA ILE A 118 3.97 -8.88 -23.94
C ILE A 118 2.88 -9.15 -24.99
N GLY A 119 1.81 -9.84 -24.58
CA GLY A 119 0.71 -10.19 -25.48
C GLY A 119 -0.04 -8.95 -25.96
N GLN A 120 -0.31 -8.02 -25.04
CA GLN A 120 -1.04 -6.79 -25.34
C GLN A 120 -0.24 -5.84 -26.25
N SER A 121 1.04 -5.59 -25.94
CA SER A 121 1.90 -4.74 -26.77
C SER A 121 2.03 -5.25 -28.22
N LEU A 122 2.19 -6.57 -28.42
CA LEU A 122 2.22 -7.19 -29.74
C LEU A 122 0.87 -7.08 -30.47
N ALA A 123 -0.24 -7.29 -29.75
CA ALA A 123 -1.58 -7.15 -30.32
C ALA A 123 -1.83 -5.71 -30.79
N TYR A 124 -1.41 -4.70 -30.03
CA TYR A 124 -1.55 -3.31 -30.40
C TYR A 124 -0.66 -2.91 -31.57
N ALA A 125 0.58 -3.38 -31.61
CA ALA A 125 1.48 -3.20 -32.74
C ALA A 125 0.85 -3.75 -34.03
N GLY A 126 0.30 -4.96 -33.98
CA GLY A 126 -0.40 -5.58 -35.11
C GLY A 126 -1.64 -4.80 -35.56
N ALA A 127 -2.38 -4.19 -34.63
CA ALA A 127 -3.60 -3.43 -34.95
C ALA A 127 -3.31 -2.03 -35.52
N THR A 128 -2.21 -1.40 -35.11
CA THR A 128 -1.84 -0.02 -35.47
C THR A 128 -0.81 0.07 -36.60
N GLY A 129 -0.07 -1.02 -36.86
CA GLY A 129 1.10 -1.02 -37.74
C GLY A 129 2.34 -0.33 -37.13
N LYS A 130 2.29 0.05 -35.85
CA LYS A 130 3.40 0.68 -35.11
C LYS A 130 4.26 -0.37 -34.43
N ARG A 131 5.40 0.04 -33.84
CA ARG A 131 6.23 -0.85 -33.02
C ARG A 131 5.55 -1.14 -31.68
N ALA A 132 5.76 -2.34 -31.16
CA ALA A 132 5.30 -2.72 -29.82
C ALA A 132 6.16 -2.01 -28.77
N GLY A 133 5.50 -1.37 -27.81
CA GLY A 133 6.15 -0.76 -26.65
C GLY A 133 5.55 -1.25 -25.35
N ILE A 134 6.36 -1.39 -24.31
CA ILE A 134 5.92 -1.65 -22.94
C ILE A 134 6.53 -0.62 -22.01
N VAL A 135 5.71 0.02 -21.19
CA VAL A 135 6.16 0.78 -20.02
C VAL A 135 5.82 -0.04 -18.78
N LEU A 136 6.84 -0.62 -18.14
CA LEU A 136 6.66 -1.44 -16.94
C LEU A 136 6.79 -0.55 -15.69
N ILE A 137 5.73 -0.49 -14.89
CA ILE A 137 5.67 0.34 -13.69
C ILE A 137 6.26 -0.43 -12.51
N LEU A 138 7.36 0.08 -11.95
CA LEU A 138 8.08 -0.46 -10.79
C LEU A 138 7.84 0.46 -9.59
N GLU A 139 7.12 0.00 -8.57
CA GLU A 139 6.83 0.80 -7.37
C GLU A 139 7.72 0.40 -6.19
N GLN A 140 8.16 -0.86 -6.16
CA GLN A 140 8.98 -1.42 -5.09
C GLN A 140 10.37 -1.82 -5.60
N PRO A 141 11.44 -1.74 -4.79
CA PRO A 141 12.77 -2.18 -5.19
C PRO A 141 12.81 -3.65 -5.68
N GLY A 142 11.95 -4.50 -5.10
CA GLY A 142 11.83 -5.90 -5.50
C GLY A 142 11.18 -6.14 -6.86
N ASP A 143 10.60 -5.12 -7.48
CA ASP A 143 9.93 -5.23 -8.79
C ASP A 143 10.93 -5.39 -9.95
N ILE A 144 12.20 -5.04 -9.75
CA ILE A 144 13.27 -5.17 -10.75
C ILE A 144 13.38 -6.60 -11.32
N ARG A 145 13.10 -7.62 -10.51
CA ARG A 145 13.08 -9.03 -10.95
C ARG A 145 12.08 -9.31 -12.08
N PHE A 146 11.03 -8.50 -12.20
CA PHE A 146 10.03 -8.64 -13.25
C PHE A 146 10.50 -7.97 -14.54
N LEU A 147 11.22 -6.85 -14.43
CA LEU A 147 11.92 -6.25 -15.58
C LEU A 147 12.94 -7.23 -16.16
N ASP A 148 13.72 -7.90 -15.30
CA ASP A 148 14.69 -8.91 -15.74
C ASP A 148 14.02 -10.06 -16.50
N LYS A 149 12.89 -10.55 -15.98
CA LYS A 149 12.08 -11.58 -16.66
C LYS A 149 11.57 -11.10 -18.01
N LEU A 150 11.01 -9.89 -18.06
CA LEU A 150 10.50 -9.29 -19.30
C LEU A 150 11.60 -9.17 -20.35
N ARG A 151 12.73 -8.54 -20.00
CA ARG A 151 13.89 -8.35 -20.88
C ARG A 151 14.46 -9.70 -21.33
N PHE A 152 14.61 -10.67 -20.42
CA PHE A 152 15.06 -12.02 -20.77
C PHE A 152 14.12 -12.71 -21.75
N THR A 153 12.80 -12.70 -21.50
CA THR A 153 11.81 -13.35 -22.37
C THR A 153 11.77 -12.72 -23.76
N ILE A 154 11.80 -11.38 -23.84
CA ILE A 154 11.87 -10.64 -25.11
C ILE A 154 13.11 -11.05 -25.91
N ALA A 155 14.29 -11.00 -25.26
CA ALA A 155 15.55 -11.32 -25.92
C ALA A 155 15.64 -12.79 -26.35
N ALA A 156 15.29 -13.72 -25.46
CA ALA A 156 15.32 -15.16 -25.74
C ALA A 156 14.36 -15.58 -26.86
N SER A 157 13.26 -14.85 -27.03
CA SER A 157 12.23 -15.12 -28.04
C SER A 157 12.41 -14.27 -29.31
N GLY A 158 13.36 -13.33 -29.34
CA GLY A 158 13.59 -12.43 -30.47
C GLY A 158 12.41 -11.51 -30.77
N LEU A 159 11.68 -11.07 -29.75
CA LEU A 159 10.49 -10.23 -29.92
C LEU A 159 10.89 -8.76 -30.18
N PRO A 160 10.29 -8.08 -31.18
CA PRO A 160 10.59 -6.68 -31.50
C PRO A 160 9.78 -5.74 -30.60
N ILE A 161 10.09 -5.73 -29.29
CA ILE A 161 9.40 -4.94 -28.27
C ILE A 161 10.40 -4.00 -27.59
N ASP A 162 10.11 -2.70 -27.62
CA ASP A 162 10.87 -1.70 -26.89
C ASP A 162 10.33 -1.56 -25.46
N VAL A 163 11.20 -1.49 -24.47
CA VAL A 163 10.83 -1.49 -23.03
C VAL A 163 11.34 -0.25 -22.33
N TRP A 164 10.45 0.42 -21.61
CA TRP A 164 10.75 1.50 -20.68
C TRP A 164 10.26 1.13 -19.27
N VAL A 165 10.76 1.86 -18.28
CA VAL A 165 10.34 1.71 -16.88
C VAL A 165 10.01 3.05 -16.27
N MET A 166 9.12 3.04 -15.27
CA MET A 166 8.80 4.22 -14.48
C MET A 166 8.35 3.82 -13.07
N GLY A 167 8.24 4.80 -12.16
CA GLY A 167 7.82 4.60 -10.78
C GLY A 167 8.95 4.71 -9.77
N ALA A 168 8.60 4.72 -8.49
CA ALA A 168 9.53 4.96 -7.39
C ALA A 168 10.54 3.82 -7.15
N GLY A 169 10.24 2.61 -7.67
CA GLY A 169 11.11 1.44 -7.59
C GLY A 169 12.22 1.40 -8.63
N VAL A 170 12.28 2.37 -9.56
CA VAL A 170 13.35 2.47 -10.54
C VAL A 170 14.62 2.98 -9.85
N GLU A 171 15.66 2.16 -9.77
CA GLU A 171 16.97 2.63 -9.33
C GLU A 171 17.49 3.68 -10.31
N VAL A 172 17.85 4.86 -9.80
CA VAL A 172 18.37 5.99 -10.59
C VAL A 172 19.74 5.60 -11.14
N GLY A 173 19.77 4.85 -12.25
CA GLY A 173 21.00 4.34 -12.85
C GLY A 173 20.89 3.88 -14.31
N ASP A 174 19.71 3.51 -14.82
CA ASP A 174 19.56 2.92 -16.17
C ASP A 174 18.87 3.87 -17.19
N GLY A 175 18.91 5.19 -16.91
CA GLY A 175 18.18 6.21 -17.67
C GLY A 175 19.00 7.00 -18.70
N ARG A 176 19.98 6.38 -19.37
CA ARG A 176 20.65 6.98 -20.54
C ARG A 176 20.99 5.95 -21.60
#